data_AF-A0A3Q8S805-F1
#
_entry.id   AF-A0A3Q8S805-F1
#
_cell.length_a   1.000
_cell.length_b   1.000
_cell.length_c   1.000
_cell.angle_alpha   90.00
_cell.angle_beta   90.00
_cell.angle_gamma   90.00
#
_symmetry.space_group_name_H-M   'P 1'
#
loop_
_entity.id
_entity.type
_entity.pdbx_description
1 polymer ?
#
loop_
_entity_poly.entity_id
_entity_poly.type
_entity_poly.pdbx_seq_one_letter_code
_entity_poly.pdbx_strand_id
1 'polypeptide(L)'
;MVKESIALINDPFWNQLEENEMGFLALHLASAIERFKKPLKTILICTIAPSGGQLLKYRLEHSIPEIVIDKIIPYNEFKDVDYDADLLIINSQLNKEKQYKTPMLSITALPSKDDLDFLRNEILDYYNKKNDPGNIT
;
A
#
# COMPACT_ATOMS: atom_id res chain seq x y z
N MET A 1 24.00 -9.85 5.37
CA MET A 1 23.27 -8.92 6.24
C MET A 1 22.42 -9.63 7.30
N VAL A 2 21.25 -10.20 7.01
CA VAL A 2 20.40 -10.82 8.07
C VAL A 2 21.07 -12.01 8.79
N LYS A 3 21.79 -12.87 8.06
CA LYS A 3 22.54 -14.01 8.65
C LYS A 3 23.67 -13.57 9.60
N GLU A 4 24.30 -12.43 9.33
CA GLU A 4 25.36 -11.87 10.18
C GLU A 4 24.76 -11.21 11.43
N SER A 5 23.60 -10.56 11.28
CA SER A 5 22.84 -10.01 12.41
C SER A 5 22.33 -11.11 13.38
N ILE A 6 21.91 -12.27 12.86
CA ILE A 6 21.51 -13.42 13.70
C ILE A 6 22.70 -13.97 14.50
N ALA A 7 23.90 -13.96 13.93
CA ALA A 7 25.11 -14.40 14.65
C ALA A 7 25.42 -13.50 15.84
N LEU A 8 25.18 -12.18 15.72
CA LEU A 8 25.33 -11.24 16.83
C LEU A 8 24.30 -11.47 17.94
N ILE A 9 23.07 -11.85 17.61
CA ILE A 9 22.00 -12.14 18.60
C ILE A 9 22.30 -13.41 19.39
N ASN A 10 22.99 -14.38 18.79
CA ASN A 10 23.42 -15.60 19.48
C ASN A 10 24.63 -15.39 20.41
N ASP A 11 25.16 -14.17 20.50
CA ASP A 11 26.21 -13.85 21.46
C ASP A 11 25.68 -14.01 22.91
N PRO A 12 26.44 -14.65 23.82
CA PRO A 12 26.04 -14.83 25.22
C PRO A 12 25.65 -13.52 25.93
N PHE A 13 26.12 -12.38 25.46
CA PHE A 13 25.72 -11.05 25.93
C PHE A 13 24.20 -10.85 25.92
N TRP A 14 23.48 -11.36 24.90
CA TRP A 14 22.02 -11.20 24.82
C TRP A 14 21.27 -11.98 25.90
N ASN A 15 21.87 -13.05 26.44
CA ASN A 15 21.29 -13.81 27.55
C ASN A 15 21.41 -13.07 28.91
N GLN A 16 22.17 -11.97 28.95
CA GLN A 16 22.36 -11.15 30.15
C GLN A 16 21.49 -9.90 30.18
N LEU A 17 20.79 -9.60 29.07
CA LEU A 17 19.90 -8.43 29.00
C LEU A 17 18.64 -8.67 29.82
N GLU A 18 18.25 -7.65 30.56
CA GLU A 18 16.98 -7.68 31.28
C GLU A 18 15.80 -7.54 30.32
N GLU A 19 14.61 -7.99 30.73
CA GLU A 19 13.39 -7.95 29.91
C GLU A 19 13.06 -6.54 29.39
N ASN A 20 13.37 -5.52 30.19
CA ASN A 20 13.20 -4.12 29.81
C ASN A 20 14.08 -3.72 28.61
N GLU A 21 15.33 -4.19 28.57
CA GLU A 21 16.28 -3.86 27.51
C GLU A 21 15.92 -4.59 26.21
N MET A 22 15.50 -5.86 26.31
CA MET A 22 14.95 -6.62 25.19
C MET A 22 13.69 -5.96 24.62
N GLY A 23 12.78 -5.51 25.47
CA GLY A 23 11.57 -4.78 25.06
C GLY A 23 11.89 -3.44 24.37
N PHE A 24 12.86 -2.70 24.90
CA PHE A 24 13.32 -1.45 24.29
C PHE A 24 13.85 -1.68 22.87
N LEU A 25 14.71 -2.69 22.68
CA LEU A 25 15.23 -3.02 21.36
C LEU A 25 14.13 -3.49 20.40
N ALA A 26 13.23 -4.36 20.86
CA ALA A 26 12.12 -4.87 20.05
C ALA A 26 11.25 -3.71 19.52
N LEU A 27 10.96 -2.72 20.37
CA LEU A 27 10.21 -1.53 19.98
C LEU A 27 10.96 -0.69 18.94
N HIS A 28 12.26 -0.47 19.12
CA HIS A 28 13.08 0.27 18.16
C HIS A 28 13.18 -0.44 16.80
N LEU A 29 13.27 -1.77 16.80
CA LEU A 29 13.30 -2.58 15.58
C LEU A 29 11.94 -2.57 14.87
N ALA A 30 10.85 -2.80 15.61
CA ALA A 30 9.49 -2.70 15.07
C ALA A 30 9.25 -1.32 14.46
N SER A 31 9.64 -0.26 15.17
CA SER A 31 9.54 1.11 14.67
C SER A 31 10.39 1.35 13.42
N ALA A 32 11.56 0.72 13.31
CA ALA A 32 12.41 0.80 12.12
C ALA A 32 11.77 0.10 10.91
N ILE A 33 11.16 -1.08 11.13
CA ILE A 33 10.43 -1.81 10.10
C ILE A 33 9.23 -0.99 9.62
N GLU A 34 8.44 -0.42 10.53
CA GLU A 34 7.30 0.44 10.16
C GLU A 34 7.74 1.66 9.34
N ARG A 35 8.86 2.32 9.71
CA ARG A 35 9.42 3.44 8.93
C ARG A 35 9.89 3.05 7.53
N PHE A 36 10.20 1.78 7.30
CA PHE A 36 10.65 1.31 6.00
C PHE A 36 9.48 1.07 5.04
N LYS A 37 8.28 0.81 5.56
CA LYS A 37 7.11 0.57 4.72
C LYS A 37 6.77 1.82 3.91
N LYS A 38 6.43 1.61 2.64
CA LYS A 38 6.04 2.65 1.70
C LYS A 38 4.61 2.42 1.22
N PRO A 39 3.80 3.49 1.11
CA PRO A 39 2.47 3.36 0.51
C PRO A 39 2.58 2.91 -0.96
N LEU A 40 1.49 2.35 -1.47
CA LEU A 40 1.34 2.00 -2.89
C LEU A 40 1.16 3.28 -3.70
N LYS A 41 2.02 3.47 -4.69
CA LYS A 41 1.89 4.48 -5.71
C LYS A 41 0.67 4.14 -6.57
N THR A 42 -0.34 4.99 -6.48
CA THR A 42 -1.65 4.69 -7.03
C THR A 42 -2.04 5.72 -8.08
N ILE A 43 -2.68 5.27 -9.16
CA ILE A 43 -3.33 6.15 -10.14
C ILE A 43 -4.84 5.98 -10.02
N LEU A 44 -5.54 7.10 -9.90
CA LEU A 44 -7.00 7.14 -9.88
C LEU A 44 -7.52 7.43 -11.29
N ILE A 45 -8.32 6.52 -11.83
CA ILE A 45 -9.00 6.66 -13.11
C ILE A 45 -10.44 7.10 -12.83
N CYS A 46 -10.84 8.25 -13.37
CA CYS A 46 -12.13 8.86 -13.08
C CYS A 46 -12.97 9.08 -14.34
N THR A 47 -14.24 8.72 -14.26
CA THR A 47 -15.29 9.10 -15.22
C THR A 47 -15.97 10.43 -14.85
N ILE A 48 -15.73 10.94 -13.64
CA ILE A 48 -16.33 12.17 -13.10
C ILE A 48 -15.51 13.39 -13.54
N ALA A 49 -16.16 14.56 -13.53
CA ALA A 49 -15.50 15.85 -13.66
C ALA A 49 -14.31 16.01 -12.68
N PRO A 50 -13.30 16.85 -13.02
CA PRO A 50 -12.07 17.00 -12.24
C PRO A 50 -12.28 17.28 -10.74
N SER A 51 -13.29 18.08 -10.38
CA SER A 51 -13.61 18.40 -8.98
C SER A 51 -14.06 17.17 -8.18
N GLY A 52 -14.88 16.31 -8.78
CA GLY A 52 -15.30 15.05 -8.16
C GLY A 52 -14.16 14.05 -8.01
N GLY A 53 -13.26 13.99 -9.00
CA GLY A 53 -12.05 13.17 -8.91
C GLY A 53 -11.15 13.58 -7.74
N GLN A 54 -10.96 14.88 -7.51
CA GLN A 54 -10.18 15.37 -6.37
C GLN A 54 -10.83 15.04 -5.01
N LEU A 55 -12.17 15.14 -4.92
CA LEU A 55 -12.88 14.75 -3.70
C LEU A 55 -12.74 13.25 -3.43
N LEU A 56 -12.88 12.42 -4.46
CA LEU A 56 -12.69 10.97 -4.34
C LEU A 56 -11.25 10.64 -3.93
N LYS A 57 -10.26 11.27 -4.55
CA LYS A 57 -8.85 11.16 -4.15
C LYS A 57 -8.68 11.47 -2.66
N TYR A 58 -9.19 12.61 -2.19
CA TYR A 58 -9.06 13.02 -0.79
C TYR A 58 -9.70 11.99 0.16
N ARG A 59 -10.89 11.48 -0.17
CA ARG A 59 -11.55 10.44 0.64
C ARG A 59 -10.74 9.15 0.69
N LEU A 60 -10.23 8.71 -0.45
CA LEU A 60 -9.43 7.48 -0.54
C LEU A 60 -8.14 7.60 0.29
N GLU A 61 -7.35 8.66 0.09
CA GLU A 61 -6.09 8.86 0.83
C GLU A 61 -6.32 9.06 2.34
N HIS A 62 -7.46 9.67 2.72
CA HIS A 62 -7.80 9.84 4.13
C HIS A 62 -8.21 8.54 4.81
N SER A 63 -8.95 7.67 4.11
CA SER A 63 -9.46 6.41 4.67
C SER A 63 -8.49 5.24 4.52
N ILE A 64 -7.58 5.31 3.56
CA ILE A 64 -6.67 4.23 3.16
C ILE A 64 -5.24 4.79 3.12
N PRO A 65 -4.54 4.90 4.27
CA PRO A 65 -3.19 5.43 4.34
C PRO A 65 -2.14 4.56 3.63
N GLU A 66 -2.49 3.32 3.26
CA GLU A 66 -1.64 2.40 2.51
C GLU A 66 -1.42 2.80 1.05
N ILE A 67 -2.14 3.81 0.55
CA ILE A 67 -2.01 4.32 -0.83
C ILE A 67 -1.63 5.80 -0.84
N VAL A 68 -0.98 6.22 -1.92
CA VAL A 68 -0.82 7.63 -2.30
C VAL A 68 -1.22 7.77 -3.77
N ILE A 69 -2.11 8.72 -4.07
CA ILE A 69 -2.65 8.93 -5.42
C ILE A 69 -1.86 10.05 -6.10
N ASP A 70 -0.84 9.68 -6.86
CA ASP A 70 0.05 10.65 -7.53
C ASP A 70 -0.61 11.32 -8.74
N LYS A 71 -1.56 10.63 -9.38
CA LYS A 71 -2.19 11.10 -10.61
C LYS A 71 -3.65 10.70 -10.68
N ILE A 72 -4.46 11.62 -11.22
CA ILE A 72 -5.83 11.35 -11.66
C ILE A 72 -5.85 11.36 -13.19
N ILE A 73 -6.37 10.30 -13.80
CA ILE A 73 -6.49 10.15 -15.25
C ILE A 73 -7.98 10.10 -15.63
N PRO A 74 -8.46 10.96 -16.53
CA PRO A 74 -9.79 10.82 -17.11
C PRO A 74 -9.97 9.48 -17.83
N TYR A 75 -11.12 8.83 -17.70
CA TYR A 75 -11.36 7.51 -18.29
C TYR A 75 -11.14 7.45 -19.81
N ASN A 76 -11.46 8.52 -20.54
CA ASN A 76 -11.24 8.63 -21.99
C ASN A 76 -9.74 8.75 -22.37
N GLU A 77 -8.88 9.10 -21.43
CA GLU A 77 -7.42 9.17 -21.62
C GLU A 77 -6.70 7.91 -21.10
N PHE A 78 -7.40 7.05 -20.36
CA PHE A 78 -6.87 5.79 -19.89
C PHE A 78 -6.53 4.87 -21.06
N LYS A 79 -5.33 4.28 -21.00
CA LYS A 79 -4.84 3.31 -21.96
C LYS A 79 -4.33 2.11 -21.16
N ASP A 80 -4.60 0.92 -21.64
CA ASP A 80 -4.10 -0.30 -21.01
C ASP A 80 -2.62 -0.52 -21.37
N VAL A 81 -1.78 0.26 -20.70
CA VAL A 81 -0.32 0.25 -20.81
C VAL A 81 0.27 -0.01 -19.43
N ASP A 82 1.57 -0.27 -19.40
CA ASP A 82 2.28 -0.42 -18.14
C ASP A 82 2.48 0.97 -17.52
N TYR A 83 1.71 1.26 -16.46
CA TYR A 83 1.86 2.49 -15.71
C TYR A 83 2.92 2.30 -14.64
N ASP A 84 3.76 3.31 -14.42
CA ASP A 84 4.66 3.40 -13.27
C ASP A 84 3.82 3.68 -11.99
N ALA A 85 3.11 2.66 -11.55
CA ALA A 85 2.23 2.63 -10.38
C ALA A 85 2.13 1.19 -9.84
N ASP A 86 1.98 1.05 -8.54
CA ASP A 86 1.74 -0.26 -7.91
C ASP A 86 0.28 -0.70 -8.07
N LEU A 87 -0.65 0.27 -8.18
CA LEU A 87 -2.08 0.03 -8.20
C LEU A 87 -2.83 1.07 -9.05
N LEU A 88 -3.87 0.61 -9.74
CA LEU A 88 -4.87 1.45 -10.39
C LEU A 88 -6.20 1.35 -9.63
N ILE A 89 -6.85 2.47 -9.38
CA ILE A 89 -8.22 2.51 -8.85
C ILE A 89 -9.11 3.16 -9.89
N ILE A 90 -10.24 2.55 -10.22
CA ILE A 90 -11.22 3.10 -11.16
C ILE A 90 -12.59 3.29 -10.50
N ASN A 91 -13.29 4.38 -10.81
CA ASN A 91 -14.63 4.62 -10.26
C ASN A 91 -15.78 4.02 -11.11
N SER A 92 -15.49 3.02 -11.94
CA SER A 92 -16.43 2.38 -12.86
C SER A 92 -16.29 0.86 -12.83
N GLN A 93 -17.19 0.15 -13.51
CA GLN A 93 -17.12 -1.31 -13.59
C GLN A 93 -15.86 -1.76 -14.33
N LEU A 94 -15.21 -2.79 -13.78
CA LEU A 94 -14.09 -3.47 -14.41
C LEU A 94 -14.61 -4.54 -15.36
N ASN A 95 -14.01 -4.61 -16.55
CA ASN A 95 -14.10 -5.82 -17.35
C ASN A 95 -13.23 -6.91 -16.69
N LYS A 96 -13.86 -7.85 -15.99
CA LYS A 96 -13.20 -8.96 -15.28
C LYS A 96 -12.52 -9.98 -16.19
N GLU A 97 -12.92 -10.04 -17.46
CA GLU A 97 -12.30 -10.93 -18.46
C GLU A 97 -10.99 -10.37 -19.00
N LYS A 98 -10.73 -9.08 -18.76
CA LYS A 98 -9.54 -8.39 -19.22
C LYS A 98 -8.44 -8.45 -18.17
N GLN A 99 -7.27 -8.96 -18.57
CA GLN A 99 -6.07 -8.89 -17.75
C GLN A 99 -5.35 -7.56 -18.02
N TYR A 100 -5.31 -6.70 -17.00
CA TYR A 100 -4.57 -5.44 -17.03
C TYR A 100 -3.12 -5.68 -16.63
N LYS A 101 -2.20 -4.87 -17.19
CA LYS A 101 -0.77 -4.98 -16.87
C LYS A 101 -0.47 -4.57 -15.43
N THR A 102 -1.06 -3.47 -14.99
CA THR A 102 -0.99 -2.99 -13.61
C THR A 102 -2.24 -3.47 -12.86
N PRO A 103 -2.14 -3.97 -11.61
CA PRO A 103 -3.30 -4.37 -10.81
C PRO A 103 -4.33 -3.25 -10.73
N MET A 104 -5.61 -3.60 -10.85
CA MET A 104 -6.69 -2.63 -10.99
C MET A 104 -7.90 -3.02 -10.14
N LEU A 105 -8.34 -2.11 -9.29
CA LEU A 105 -9.49 -2.26 -8.41
C LEU A 105 -10.58 -1.24 -8.74
N SER A 106 -11.84 -1.61 -8.53
CA SER A 106 -12.98 -0.72 -8.77
C SER A 106 -13.56 -0.19 -7.46
N ILE A 107 -13.99 1.06 -7.48
CA ILE A 107 -14.73 1.72 -6.42
C ILE A 107 -15.93 2.47 -6.99
N THR A 108 -16.93 2.78 -6.17
CA THR A 108 -18.03 3.66 -6.60
C THR A 108 -17.59 5.13 -6.54
N ALA A 109 -18.29 5.99 -7.29
CA ALA A 109 -18.01 7.44 -7.32
C ALA A 109 -18.18 8.13 -5.95
N LEU A 110 -19.11 7.61 -5.13
CA LEU A 110 -19.44 8.10 -3.80
C LEU A 110 -19.40 6.91 -2.85
N PRO A 111 -18.21 6.43 -2.47
CA PRO A 111 -18.09 5.24 -1.65
C PRO A 111 -18.64 5.51 -0.25
N SER A 112 -19.39 4.53 0.25
CA SER A 112 -19.76 4.44 1.66
C SER A 112 -18.53 4.05 2.49
N LYS A 113 -18.68 4.06 3.82
CA LYS A 113 -17.60 3.59 4.70
C LYS A 113 -17.31 2.11 4.48
N ASP A 114 -18.33 1.29 4.31
CA ASP A 114 -18.19 -0.15 4.08
C ASP A 114 -17.48 -0.42 2.74
N ASP A 115 -17.75 0.37 1.70
CA ASP A 115 -17.02 0.28 0.41
C ASP A 115 -15.53 0.59 0.58
N LEU A 116 -15.19 1.60 1.39
CA LEU A 116 -13.80 1.99 1.68
C LEU A 116 -13.08 0.93 2.50
N ASP A 117 -13.76 0.35 3.49
CA ASP A 117 -13.21 -0.72 4.33
C ASP A 117 -12.98 -2.00 3.51
N PHE A 118 -13.90 -2.34 2.60
CA PHE A 118 -13.72 -3.44 1.66
C PHE A 118 -12.53 -3.22 0.72
N LEU A 119 -12.48 -2.04 0.08
CA LEU A 119 -11.38 -1.67 -0.81
C LEU A 119 -10.04 -1.70 -0.08
N ARG A 120 -9.99 -1.21 1.16
CA ARG A 120 -8.78 -1.24 1.99
C ARG A 120 -8.29 -2.67 2.24
N ASN A 121 -9.20 -3.59 2.54
CA ASN A 121 -8.82 -5.00 2.74
C ASN A 121 -8.22 -5.61 1.48
N GLU A 122 -8.75 -5.30 0.30
CA GLU A 122 -8.14 -5.74 -0.97
C GLU A 122 -6.76 -5.11 -1.20
N ILE A 123 -6.60 -3.82 -0.85
CA ILE A 123 -5.34 -3.08 -0.98
C ILE A 123 -4.24 -3.64 -0.07
N LEU A 124 -4.59 -4.14 1.13
CA LEU A 124 -3.63 -4.66 2.08
C LEU A 124 -2.80 -5.82 1.52
N ASP A 125 -3.38 -6.66 0.66
CA ASP A 125 -2.63 -7.75 0.02
C ASP A 125 -1.50 -7.23 -0.87
N TYR A 126 -1.75 -6.17 -1.64
CA TYR A 126 -0.74 -5.53 -2.47
C TYR A 126 0.29 -4.77 -1.63
N TYR A 127 -0.18 -4.07 -0.59
CA TYR A 127 0.68 -3.31 0.32
C TYR A 127 1.66 -4.22 1.07
N ASN A 128 1.17 -5.36 1.58
CA ASN A 128 2.00 -6.33 2.28
C ASN A 128 3.02 -7.00 1.35
N LYS A 129 2.63 -7.33 0.11
CA LYS A 129 3.58 -7.87 -0.89
C LYS A 129 4.69 -6.87 -1.22
N LYS A 130 4.35 -5.59 -1.42
CA LYS A 130 5.34 -4.54 -1.69
C LYS A 130 6.30 -4.33 -0.52
N ASN A 131 5.77 -4.38 0.69
CA ASN A 131 6.52 -4.10 1.93
C ASN A 131 7.00 -5.36 2.65
N ASP A 132 7.01 -6.51 1.97
CA ASP A 132 7.54 -7.74 2.52
C ASP A 132 9.05 -7.57 2.77
N PRO A 133 9.55 -7.79 4.01
CA PRO A 133 10.98 -7.71 4.31
C PRO A 133 11.86 -8.61 3.43
N GLY A 134 11.30 -9.69 2.86
CA GLY A 134 12.00 -10.57 1.93
C GLY A 134 12.30 -9.96 0.56
N ASN A 135 11.61 -8.88 0.19
CA ASN A 135 11.79 -8.16 -1.09
C ASN A 135 12.83 -7.03 -1.01
N ILE A 136 13.46 -6.83 0.15
CA ILE A 136 14.50 -5.82 0.37
C ILE A 136 15.86 -6.44 -0.01
N THR A 137 16.23 -6.40 -1.30
CA THR A 137 17.57 -6.76 -1.81
C THR A 137 18.32 -5.55 -2.32
#